data_AF-A0A9D3PFU5-F1
#
_entry.id   AF-A0A9D3PFU5-F1
#
_cell.length_a   1.000
_cell.length_b   1.000
_cell.length_c   1.000
_cell.angle_alpha   90.00
_cell.angle_beta   90.00
_cell.angle_gamma   90.00
#
_symmetry.space_group_name_H-M   'P 1'
#
loop_
_entity.id
_entity.type
_entity.pdbx_description
1 polymer ?
#
loop_
_entity_poly.entity_id
_entity_poly.type
_entity_poly.pdbx_seq_one_letter_code
_entity_poly.pdbx_strand_id
1 'polypeptide(L)'
;MVKITFQQVAGQKPEKEKDGDKAEILIPCQHEELVLPLRSKRSPLSGLCCLTFGLVVFMSALVLASIYVYRYYFIPQQDPEDNLFHCRVLYEDSIYAPLRGRQELEENVGIYLKDNYEQISVPVPHFGGSDPADIIHDFHRGLTAYHDIALDKCYVIELNTTIVMPPRNLWELLINVKRGTYLPQTYLIHEEMVVTGRVRNMRQLGAFIYRLCKGKETYRLKRRGSHRRIDKREARNCHSIRHFENTFVVETAICEEA
;
A
#
# COMPACT_ATOMS: atom_id res chain seq x y z
N MET A 1 -42.17 29.16 -63.43
CA MET A 1 -43.43 28.88 -64.16
C MET A 1 -43.33 27.48 -64.74
N VAL A 2 -44.40 26.72 -64.61
CA VAL A 2 -44.60 25.30 -64.98
C VAL A 2 -44.29 25.04 -66.46
N LYS A 3 -43.72 23.86 -66.79
CA LYS A 3 -44.33 22.77 -67.61
C LYS A 3 -43.31 21.99 -68.44
N ILE A 4 -43.42 20.66 -68.29
CA ILE A 4 -42.77 19.54 -69.02
C ILE A 4 -43.26 19.49 -70.48
N THR A 5 -42.61 18.66 -71.33
CA THR A 5 -43.14 17.87 -72.51
C THR A 5 -42.33 18.16 -73.79
N PHE A 6 -41.92 17.28 -74.72
CA PHE A 6 -41.77 15.82 -74.92
C PHE A 6 -41.13 15.63 -76.34
N GLN A 7 -40.55 14.44 -76.64
CA GLN A 7 -40.48 13.75 -77.97
C GLN A 7 -39.64 14.39 -79.14
N GLN A 8 -39.06 13.71 -80.15
CA GLN A 8 -38.99 12.30 -80.63
C GLN A 8 -38.04 12.17 -81.86
N VAL A 9 -37.78 10.93 -82.33
CA VAL A 9 -37.42 10.48 -83.71
C VAL A 9 -35.96 10.76 -84.15
N ALA A 10 -35.19 9.97 -84.91
CA ALA A 10 -35.28 8.82 -85.84
C ALA A 10 -33.91 8.06 -85.78
N GLY A 11 -33.67 6.89 -86.35
CA GLY A 11 -34.27 6.28 -87.54
C GLY A 11 -33.83 4.82 -87.77
N GLN A 12 -34.54 4.19 -88.70
CA GLN A 12 -34.45 2.80 -89.13
C GLN A 12 -33.50 2.58 -90.34
N LYS A 13 -33.24 1.28 -90.60
CA LYS A 13 -33.09 0.53 -91.88
C LYS A 13 -31.67 0.01 -92.23
N PRO A 14 -31.52 -1.06 -93.06
CA PRO A 14 -32.40 -2.24 -93.26
C PRO A 14 -31.70 -3.62 -93.55
N GLU A 15 -32.53 -4.66 -93.45
CA GLU A 15 -32.66 -6.02 -94.09
C GLU A 15 -31.67 -6.60 -95.12
N LYS A 16 -31.54 -7.96 -95.09
CA LYS A 16 -31.86 -8.84 -96.25
C LYS A 16 -32.13 -10.33 -95.87
N GLU A 17 -33.26 -10.83 -96.40
CA GLU A 17 -33.76 -12.22 -96.64
C GLU A 17 -32.76 -13.16 -97.40
N LYS A 18 -32.88 -14.49 -97.59
CA LYS A 18 -33.97 -15.52 -97.67
C LYS A 18 -33.28 -16.94 -97.74
N ASP A 19 -33.76 -18.03 -97.14
CA ASP A 19 -34.64 -19.11 -97.67
C ASP A 19 -33.94 -20.50 -97.67
N GLY A 20 -34.68 -21.59 -97.45
CA GLY A 20 -34.30 -22.95 -97.91
C GLY A 20 -34.18 -24.10 -96.89
N ASP A 21 -35.32 -24.74 -96.58
CA ASP A 21 -35.58 -26.20 -96.48
C ASP A 21 -34.55 -27.21 -95.91
N LYS A 22 -34.95 -27.95 -94.86
CA LYS A 22 -35.07 -29.43 -94.82
C LYS A 22 -35.34 -29.95 -93.39
N ALA A 23 -36.48 -30.62 -93.24
CA ALA A 23 -36.83 -31.48 -92.11
C ALA A 23 -36.32 -32.91 -92.37
N GLU A 24 -35.81 -33.57 -91.32
CA GLU A 24 -35.77 -35.04 -91.06
C GLU A 24 -34.92 -35.28 -89.79
N ILE A 25 -35.54 -35.29 -88.60
CA ILE A 25 -35.86 -36.47 -87.78
C ILE A 25 -34.63 -37.35 -87.41
N LEU A 26 -34.15 -37.21 -86.17
CA LEU A 26 -33.86 -38.38 -85.32
C LEU A 26 -33.84 -37.95 -83.83
N ILE A 27 -34.77 -38.51 -83.04
CA ILE A 27 -34.92 -38.35 -81.59
C ILE A 27 -34.33 -39.60 -80.90
N PRO A 28 -33.73 -39.47 -79.70
CA PRO A 28 -34.28 -40.24 -78.58
C PRO A 28 -34.66 -39.35 -77.39
N CYS A 29 -35.92 -39.46 -76.97
CA CYS A 29 -36.47 -38.91 -75.74
C CYS A 29 -35.74 -39.51 -74.53
N GLN A 30 -35.48 -38.71 -73.49
CA GLN A 30 -36.10 -38.92 -72.17
C GLN A 30 -36.23 -37.56 -71.46
N HIS A 31 -37.49 -37.17 -71.25
CA HIS A 31 -37.93 -36.19 -70.28
C HIS A 31 -37.85 -36.89 -68.91
N GLU A 32 -37.23 -36.27 -67.91
CA GLU A 32 -37.76 -36.17 -66.54
C GLU A 32 -36.97 -35.08 -65.79
N GLU A 33 -37.69 -34.03 -65.42
CA GLU A 33 -37.23 -33.03 -64.47
C GLU A 33 -37.03 -33.69 -63.10
N LEU A 34 -35.80 -33.64 -62.58
CA LEU A 34 -35.56 -33.68 -61.15
C LEU A 34 -34.69 -32.49 -60.78
N VAL A 35 -35.36 -31.41 -60.37
CA VAL A 35 -34.75 -30.24 -59.74
C VAL A 35 -34.11 -30.70 -58.43
N LEU A 36 -32.80 -30.94 -58.45
CA LEU A 36 -31.99 -31.05 -57.24
C LEU A 36 -31.87 -29.65 -56.63
N PRO A 37 -32.20 -29.43 -55.33
CA PRO A 37 -31.90 -28.17 -54.71
C PRO A 37 -30.39 -28.03 -54.64
N LEU A 38 -29.87 -26.98 -55.27
CA LEU A 38 -28.47 -26.56 -55.19
C LEU A 38 -28.16 -26.27 -53.71
N ARG A 39 -27.60 -27.27 -53.01
CA ARG A 39 -27.12 -27.15 -51.64
C ARG A 39 -26.01 -26.11 -51.62
N SER A 40 -26.34 -24.89 -51.22
CA SER A 40 -25.37 -23.83 -50.94
C SER A 40 -24.39 -24.33 -49.88
N LYS A 41 -23.18 -24.73 -50.29
CA LYS A 41 -22.06 -24.90 -49.37
C LYS A 41 -21.64 -23.50 -48.89
N ARG A 42 -22.35 -22.94 -47.90
CA ARG A 42 -21.75 -21.91 -47.04
C ARG A 42 -20.58 -22.57 -46.32
N SER A 43 -19.36 -22.09 -46.57
CA SER A 43 -18.15 -22.69 -46.03
C SER A 43 -18.17 -22.61 -44.49
N PRO A 44 -18.00 -23.72 -43.75
CA PRO A 44 -18.02 -23.74 -42.28
C PRO A 44 -16.82 -22.98 -41.66
N LEU A 45 -15.83 -22.62 -42.49
CA LEU A 45 -14.61 -21.91 -42.11
C LEU A 45 -14.86 -20.46 -41.68
N SER A 46 -15.82 -19.76 -42.31
CA SER A 46 -16.10 -18.35 -41.97
C SER A 46 -16.80 -18.21 -40.61
N GLY A 47 -17.75 -19.12 -40.31
CA GLY A 47 -18.44 -19.15 -39.02
C GLY A 47 -17.52 -19.58 -37.88
N LEU A 48 -16.65 -20.56 -38.11
CA LEU A 48 -15.68 -21.01 -37.11
C LEU A 48 -14.67 -19.91 -36.75
N CYS A 49 -14.20 -19.15 -37.74
CA CYS A 49 -13.28 -18.04 -37.52
C CYS A 49 -13.91 -16.91 -36.68
N CYS A 50 -15.16 -16.52 -36.97
CA CYS A 50 -15.88 -15.51 -36.19
C CYS A 50 -16.14 -15.97 -34.74
N LEU A 51 -16.45 -17.26 -34.54
CA LEU A 51 -16.60 -17.83 -33.21
C LEU A 51 -15.28 -17.82 -32.43
N THR A 52 -14.16 -18.16 -33.08
CA THR A 52 -12.84 -18.10 -32.44
C THR A 52 -12.44 -16.68 -32.05
N PHE A 53 -12.68 -15.68 -32.90
CA PHE A 53 -12.42 -14.28 -32.56
C PHE A 53 -13.32 -13.79 -31.43
N GLY A 54 -14.61 -14.15 -31.44
CA GLY A 54 -15.53 -13.83 -30.36
C GLY A 54 -15.11 -14.42 -29.02
N LEU A 55 -14.65 -15.67 -29.01
CA LEU A 55 -14.12 -16.33 -27.82
C LEU A 55 -12.83 -15.66 -27.31
N VAL A 56 -11.91 -15.30 -28.19
CA VAL A 56 -10.67 -14.60 -27.79
C VAL A 56 -10.99 -13.23 -27.18
N VAL A 57 -11.90 -12.46 -27.79
CA VAL A 57 -12.32 -11.16 -27.25
C VAL A 57 -12.99 -11.35 -25.89
N PHE A 58 -13.91 -12.31 -25.75
CA PHE A 58 -14.58 -12.60 -24.48
C PHE A 58 -13.58 -13.01 -23.38
N MET A 59 -12.65 -13.92 -23.68
CA MET A 59 -11.62 -14.32 -22.72
C MET A 59 -10.69 -13.16 -22.35
N SER A 60 -10.31 -12.31 -23.32
CA SER A 60 -9.50 -11.12 -23.03
C SER A 60 -10.24 -10.13 -22.14
N ALA A 61 -11.54 -9.94 -22.35
CA ALA A 61 -12.39 -9.09 -21.52
C ALA A 61 -12.53 -9.67 -20.11
N LEU A 62 -12.68 -10.99 -19.97
CA LEU A 62 -12.70 -11.64 -18.66
C LEU A 62 -11.37 -11.48 -17.92
N VAL A 63 -10.23 -11.63 -18.59
CA VAL A 63 -8.92 -11.42 -17.98
C VAL A 63 -8.75 -9.97 -17.54
N LEU A 64 -9.09 -8.99 -18.40
CA LEU A 64 -9.01 -7.57 -18.04
C LEU A 64 -9.97 -7.19 -16.92
N ALA A 65 -11.20 -7.70 -16.93
CA ALA A 65 -12.17 -7.52 -15.85
C ALA A 65 -11.65 -8.16 -14.55
N SER A 66 -11.06 -9.35 -14.62
CA SER A 66 -10.46 -10.03 -13.46
C SER A 66 -9.28 -9.23 -12.91
N ILE A 67 -8.40 -8.69 -13.77
CA ILE A 67 -7.29 -7.82 -13.35
C ILE A 67 -7.84 -6.53 -12.74
N TYR A 68 -8.86 -5.92 -13.33
CA TYR A 68 -9.47 -4.69 -12.84
C TYR A 68 -10.15 -4.92 -11.47
N VAL A 69 -10.94 -5.99 -11.33
CA VAL A 69 -11.56 -6.40 -10.07
C VAL A 69 -10.49 -6.76 -9.04
N TYR A 70 -9.42 -7.48 -9.42
CA TYR A 70 -8.30 -7.77 -8.54
C TYR A 70 -7.61 -6.49 -8.06
N ARG A 71 -7.34 -5.55 -8.97
CA ARG A 71 -6.74 -4.26 -8.65
C ARG A 71 -7.66 -3.30 -7.90
N TYR A 72 -8.98 -3.47 -7.99
CA TYR A 72 -9.95 -2.58 -7.35
C TYR A 72 -10.47 -3.12 -6.02
N TYR A 73 -10.48 -4.44 -5.82
CA TYR A 73 -10.94 -5.05 -4.57
C TYR A 73 -9.81 -5.61 -3.71
N PHE A 74 -8.76 -6.19 -4.31
CA PHE A 74 -7.67 -6.81 -3.56
C PHE A 74 -6.48 -5.88 -3.34
N ILE A 75 -6.21 -4.93 -4.24
CA ILE A 75 -5.15 -3.92 -4.01
C ILE A 75 -5.57 -2.84 -3.00
N PRO A 76 -6.84 -2.38 -2.92
CA PRO A 76 -7.26 -1.46 -1.86
C PRO A 76 -7.50 -2.14 -0.51
N GLN A 77 -7.49 -3.48 -0.44
CA GLN A 77 -7.30 -4.14 0.85
C GLN A 77 -5.87 -3.93 1.40
N GLN A 78 -4.95 -3.39 0.60
CA GLN A 78 -3.59 -2.99 0.97
C GLN A 78 -3.47 -1.47 1.25
N ASP A 79 -4.57 -0.80 1.62
CA ASP A 79 -4.66 0.64 1.94
C ASP A 79 -4.87 0.86 3.47
N PRO A 80 -4.71 2.10 3.99
CA PRO A 80 -3.85 2.52 5.12
C PRO A 80 -4.16 2.00 6.54
N GLU A 81 -5.23 1.24 6.74
CA GLU A 81 -5.56 0.65 8.05
C GLU A 81 -4.62 -0.52 8.40
N ASP A 82 -3.95 -1.12 7.42
CA ASP A 82 -2.92 -2.15 7.62
C ASP A 82 -1.57 -1.60 8.14
N ASN A 83 -1.45 -0.27 8.26
CA ASN A 83 -0.26 0.37 8.77
C ASN A 83 -0.38 0.81 10.23
N LEU A 84 -1.58 0.71 10.80
CA LEU A 84 -1.82 0.96 12.21
C LEU A 84 -1.85 -0.38 12.95
N PHE A 85 -0.91 -0.56 13.87
CA PHE A 85 -0.77 -1.75 14.67
C PHE A 85 -1.06 -1.43 16.12
N HIS A 86 -1.91 -2.25 16.73
CA HIS A 86 -2.11 -2.24 18.16
C HIS A 86 -1.23 -3.34 18.77
N CYS A 87 -0.17 -2.93 19.44
CA CYS A 87 0.87 -3.81 19.96
C CYS A 87 0.70 -3.97 21.47
N ARG A 88 0.75 -5.22 21.93
CA ARG A 88 0.68 -5.57 23.34
C ARG A 88 1.77 -6.58 23.66
N VAL A 89 2.63 -6.22 24.61
CA VAL A 89 3.83 -6.98 24.94
C VAL A 89 3.86 -7.25 26.42
N LEU A 90 4.16 -8.49 26.78
CA LEU A 90 4.47 -8.88 28.15
C LEU A 90 5.99 -8.91 28.32
N TYR A 91 6.50 -8.27 29.37
CA TYR A 91 7.92 -8.24 29.69
C TYR A 91 8.15 -8.41 31.19
N GLU A 92 9.36 -8.77 31.59
CA GLU A 92 9.74 -8.95 32.99
C GLU A 92 10.95 -8.08 33.32
N ASP A 93 10.84 -7.30 34.39
CA ASP A 93 11.93 -6.46 34.90
C ASP A 93 12.63 -7.19 36.04
N SER A 94 13.46 -8.16 35.67
CA SER A 94 14.16 -9.03 36.63
C SER A 94 15.24 -8.29 37.43
N ILE A 95 15.69 -7.11 36.98
CA ILE A 95 16.83 -6.39 37.56
C ILE A 95 16.34 -5.33 38.56
N TYR A 96 15.41 -4.45 38.16
CA TYR A 96 15.01 -3.31 38.98
C TYR A 96 13.70 -3.55 39.75
N ALA A 97 12.81 -4.41 39.24
CA ALA A 97 11.54 -4.71 39.88
C ALA A 97 11.17 -6.21 39.89
N PRO A 98 12.03 -7.11 40.42
CA PRO A 98 11.80 -8.56 40.39
C PRO A 98 10.54 -9.01 41.12
N LEU A 99 10.02 -8.19 42.04
CA LEU A 99 8.80 -8.47 42.80
C LEU A 99 7.51 -8.05 42.08
N ARG A 100 7.59 -7.26 40.99
CA ARG A 100 6.41 -6.83 40.22
C ARG A 100 5.92 -7.88 39.22
N GLY A 101 6.70 -8.95 38.99
CA GLY A 101 6.35 -10.00 38.03
C GLY A 101 6.28 -9.49 36.59
N ARG A 102 5.47 -10.15 35.76
CA ARG A 102 5.25 -9.76 34.36
C ARG A 102 4.44 -8.46 34.27
N GLN A 103 4.99 -7.49 33.57
CA GLN A 103 4.35 -6.22 33.22
C GLN A 103 3.85 -6.27 31.78
N GLU A 104 2.81 -5.48 31.50
CA GLU A 104 2.19 -5.34 30.18
C GLU A 104 2.43 -3.93 29.66
N LEU A 105 2.91 -3.85 28.41
CA LEU A 105 3.05 -2.60 27.67
C LEU A 105 2.12 -2.66 26.46
N GLU A 106 1.35 -1.60 26.26
CA GLU A 106 0.42 -1.44 25.14
C GLU A 106 0.80 -0.19 24.36
N GLU A 107 0.79 -0.25 23.03
CA GLU A 107 1.15 0.87 22.16
C GLU A 107 0.41 0.82 20.83
N ASN A 108 0.20 1.98 20.23
CA ASN A 108 -0.28 2.09 18.86
C ASN A 108 0.85 2.54 17.94
N VAL A 109 1.17 1.75 16.92
CA VAL A 109 2.25 2.01 15.97
C VAL A 109 1.67 2.27 14.59
N GLY A 110 1.83 3.49 14.08
CA GLY A 110 1.47 3.88 12.73
C GLY A 110 2.70 3.95 11.82
N ILE A 111 2.75 3.15 10.76
CA ILE A 111 3.89 3.06 9.83
C ILE A 111 3.56 3.73 8.48
N TYR A 112 4.25 4.82 8.14
CA TYR A 112 3.98 5.59 6.92
C TYR A 112 5.06 5.32 5.87
N LEU A 113 4.92 4.23 5.13
CA LEU A 113 5.92 3.76 4.15
C LEU A 113 6.23 4.77 3.03
N LYS A 114 5.23 5.56 2.60
CA LYS A 114 5.40 6.56 1.52
C LYS A 114 6.24 7.76 1.98
N ASP A 115 5.97 8.21 3.19
CA ASP A 115 6.61 9.39 3.79
C ASP A 115 7.86 9.04 4.60
N ASN A 116 8.15 7.74 4.75
CA ASN A 116 9.32 7.18 5.44
C ASN A 116 9.46 7.67 6.89
N TYR A 117 8.34 7.66 7.62
CA TYR A 117 8.32 7.89 9.06
C TYR A 117 7.38 6.90 9.75
N GLU A 118 7.55 6.76 11.06
CA GLU A 118 6.60 6.05 11.91
C GLU A 118 6.24 6.88 13.13
N GLN A 119 5.09 6.57 13.70
CA GLN A 119 4.56 7.21 14.88
C GLN A 119 4.16 6.14 15.89
N ILE A 120 4.63 6.27 17.12
CA ILE A 120 4.32 5.38 18.23
C ILE A 120 3.60 6.20 19.30
N SER A 121 2.42 5.78 19.70
CA SER A 121 1.66 6.41 20.78
C SER A 121 1.64 5.48 21.98
N VAL A 122 2.32 5.91 23.04
CA VAL A 122 2.41 5.26 24.34
C VAL A 122 1.26 5.78 25.21
N PRO A 123 0.26 4.95 25.53
CA PRO A 123 -0.87 5.34 26.36
C PRO A 123 -0.43 5.56 27.80
N VAL A 124 -1.32 6.16 28.59
CA VAL A 124 -1.12 6.29 30.03
C VAL A 124 -1.00 4.88 30.64
N PRO A 125 0.11 4.55 31.32
CA PRO A 125 0.28 3.22 31.87
C PRO A 125 -0.71 3.00 33.01
N HIS A 126 -1.33 1.81 33.02
CA HIS A 126 -2.19 1.40 34.13
C HIS A 126 -1.39 1.25 35.44
N PHE A 127 -0.13 0.84 35.34
CA PHE A 127 0.78 0.62 36.45
C PHE A 127 2.24 0.90 36.03
N GLY A 128 2.99 1.61 36.87
CA GLY A 128 4.40 1.96 36.60
C GLY A 128 4.58 3.46 36.33
N GLY A 129 5.68 4.04 36.82
CA GLY A 129 5.98 5.47 36.74
C GLY A 129 6.63 5.89 35.42
N SER A 130 6.18 5.33 34.31
CA SER A 130 6.57 5.79 32.98
C SER A 130 5.61 6.87 32.52
N ASP A 131 6.12 7.86 31.80
CA ASP A 131 5.32 8.92 31.26
C ASP A 131 4.68 8.50 29.93
N PRO A 132 3.42 8.88 29.67
CA PRO A 132 2.79 8.74 28.37
C PRO A 132 3.50 9.62 27.34
N ALA A 133 3.62 9.14 26.12
CA ALA A 133 4.39 9.84 25.09
C ALA A 133 3.89 9.55 23.67
N ASP A 134 4.08 10.54 22.80
CA ASP A 134 4.02 10.35 21.34
C ASP A 134 5.44 10.42 20.78
N ILE A 135 5.84 9.41 20.03
CA ILE A 135 7.19 9.25 19.48
C ILE A 135 7.10 9.24 17.96
N ILE A 136 7.95 10.01 17.28
CA ILE A 136 8.08 9.99 15.83
C ILE A 136 9.53 9.65 15.46
N HIS A 137 9.71 8.65 14.59
CA HIS A 137 10.97 8.42 13.89
C HIS A 137 10.85 8.93 12.46
N ASP A 138 11.57 10.02 12.15
CA ASP A 138 11.70 10.56 10.81
C ASP A 138 12.99 10.00 10.19
N PHE A 139 12.86 8.96 9.37
CA PHE A 139 14.00 8.30 8.73
C PHE A 139 14.59 9.13 7.58
N HIS A 140 13.85 10.11 7.06
CA HIS A 140 14.38 11.04 6.05
C HIS A 140 15.33 12.07 6.68
N ARG A 141 14.99 12.54 7.88
CA ARG A 141 15.84 13.47 8.66
C ARG A 141 16.85 12.77 9.56
N GLY A 142 16.66 11.49 9.84
CA GLY A 142 17.47 10.76 10.81
C GLY A 142 17.28 11.28 12.23
N LEU A 143 16.02 11.63 12.59
CA LEU A 143 15.68 12.20 13.89
C LEU A 143 14.57 11.40 14.57
N THR A 144 14.69 11.26 15.88
CA THR A 144 13.61 10.83 16.78
C THR A 144 13.12 12.02 17.57
N ALA A 145 11.81 12.18 17.67
CA ALA A 145 11.18 13.13 18.58
C ALA A 145 10.29 12.40 19.57
N TYR A 146 10.48 12.70 20.86
CA TYR A 146 9.61 12.30 21.95
C TYR A 146 8.80 13.52 22.37
N HIS A 147 7.48 13.42 22.36
CA HIS A 147 6.61 14.35 23.06
C HIS A 147 6.17 13.67 24.36
N ASP A 148 6.72 14.14 25.47
CA ASP A 148 6.26 13.76 26.80
C ASP A 148 4.93 14.47 27.07
N ILE A 149 3.86 13.68 27.19
CA ILE A 149 2.51 14.20 27.36
C ILE A 149 2.30 14.70 28.80
N ALA A 150 2.97 14.12 29.79
CA ALA A 150 2.85 14.53 31.19
C ALA A 150 3.50 15.90 31.44
N LEU A 151 4.64 16.17 30.80
CA LEU A 151 5.38 17.42 30.93
C LEU A 151 5.03 18.47 29.85
N ASP A 152 4.30 18.07 28.81
CA ASP A 152 4.06 18.84 27.59
C ASP A 152 5.35 19.40 26.95
N LYS A 153 6.41 18.59 26.98
CA LYS A 153 7.73 18.92 26.44
C LYS A 153 8.08 18.01 25.28
N CYS A 154 8.80 18.57 24.32
CA CYS A 154 9.36 17.82 23.20
C CYS A 154 10.86 17.65 23.37
N TYR A 155 11.34 16.47 23.02
CA TYR A 155 12.75 16.11 23.07
C TYR A 155 13.15 15.50 21.74
N VAL A 156 14.26 15.98 21.16
CA VAL A 156 14.73 15.55 19.85
C VAL A 156 16.13 15.01 19.94
N ILE A 157 16.36 13.88 19.28
CA ILE A 157 17.66 13.23 19.21
C ILE A 157 17.91 12.70 17.80
N GLU A 158 19.18 12.45 17.48
CA GLU A 158 19.56 11.68 16.30
C GLU A 158 19.04 10.24 16.40
N LEU A 159 18.41 9.78 15.32
CA LEU A 159 17.86 8.45 15.18
C LEU A 159 18.99 7.41 15.24
N ASN A 160 18.82 6.39 16.08
CA ASN A 160 19.78 5.29 16.13
C ASN A 160 19.34 4.17 15.20
N THR A 161 19.82 4.19 13.96
CA THR A 161 19.45 3.20 12.92
C THR A 161 20.00 1.80 13.18
N THR A 162 20.87 1.59 14.19
CA THR A 162 21.29 0.24 14.57
C THR A 162 20.27 -0.45 15.45
N ILE A 163 19.40 0.32 16.11
CA ILE A 163 18.37 -0.17 17.01
C ILE A 163 17.00 -0.05 16.33
N VAL A 164 16.70 1.12 15.75
CA VAL A 164 15.42 1.40 15.08
C VAL A 164 15.41 0.78 13.69
N MET A 165 14.49 -0.16 13.48
CA MET A 165 14.26 -0.82 12.21
C MET A 165 13.58 0.13 11.21
N PRO A 166 14.00 0.17 9.93
CA PRO A 166 13.31 0.97 8.93
C PRO A 166 11.83 0.58 8.73
N PRO A 167 10.95 1.50 8.30
CA PRO A 167 9.51 1.28 8.23
C PRO A 167 9.08 0.03 7.47
N ARG A 168 9.75 -0.30 6.35
CA ARG A 168 9.44 -1.50 5.54
C ARG A 168 9.71 -2.79 6.31
N ASN A 169 10.87 -2.86 6.95
CA ASN A 169 11.30 -4.03 7.71
C ASN A 169 10.42 -4.18 8.96
N LEU A 170 10.10 -3.08 9.64
CA LEU A 170 9.21 -3.12 10.81
C LEU A 170 7.81 -3.57 10.41
N TRP A 171 7.28 -3.08 9.30
CA TRP A 171 5.98 -3.49 8.78
C TRP A 171 5.94 -5.01 8.49
N GLU A 172 6.95 -5.55 7.81
CA GLU A 172 7.05 -7.00 7.56
C GLU A 172 7.11 -7.81 8.85
N LEU A 173 7.88 -7.34 9.84
CA LEU A 173 7.96 -7.97 11.16
C LEU A 173 6.59 -8.01 11.84
N LEU A 174 5.88 -6.87 11.92
CA LEU A 174 4.58 -6.79 12.59
C LEU A 174 3.51 -7.65 11.90
N ILE A 175 3.54 -7.73 10.57
CA ILE A 175 2.66 -8.65 9.82
C ILE A 175 2.97 -10.11 10.15
N ASN A 176 4.24 -10.49 10.26
CA ASN A 176 4.65 -11.85 10.61
C ASN A 176 4.31 -12.22 12.07
N VAL A 177 4.40 -11.25 12.98
CA VAL A 177 3.93 -11.37 14.37
C VAL A 177 2.41 -11.57 14.40
N LYS A 178 1.64 -10.73 13.69
CA LYS A 178 0.17 -10.85 13.59
C LYS A 178 -0.28 -12.20 13.03
N ARG A 179 0.52 -12.79 12.13
CA ARG A 179 0.30 -14.14 11.57
C ARG A 179 0.73 -15.28 12.50
N GLY A 180 1.37 -15.00 13.63
CA GLY A 180 1.87 -16.01 14.57
C GLY A 180 3.12 -16.75 14.10
N THR A 181 3.79 -16.26 13.05
CA THR A 181 5.01 -16.87 12.50
C THR A 181 6.29 -16.40 13.21
N TYR A 182 6.17 -15.42 14.11
CA TYR A 182 7.27 -14.87 14.89
C TYR A 182 6.83 -14.68 16.35
N LEU A 183 7.71 -15.07 17.29
CA LEU A 183 7.51 -14.88 18.73
C LEU A 183 8.60 -13.94 19.25
N PRO A 184 8.28 -12.67 19.59
CA PRO A 184 9.29 -11.74 20.07
C PRO A 184 9.80 -12.18 21.45
N GLN A 185 11.14 -12.19 21.62
CA GLN A 185 11.78 -12.33 22.92
C GLN A 185 11.93 -10.94 23.52
N THR A 186 11.04 -10.58 24.44
CA THR A 186 10.99 -9.23 24.99
C THR A 186 11.76 -9.16 26.31
N TYR A 187 12.84 -8.39 26.30
CA TYR A 187 13.61 -7.98 27.47
C TYR A 187 13.60 -6.46 27.59
N LEU A 188 13.94 -5.94 28.78
CA LEU A 188 13.97 -4.51 29.07
C LEU A 188 15.40 -3.95 28.94
N ILE A 189 15.59 -2.98 28.05
CA ILE A 189 16.82 -2.20 27.93
C ILE A 189 16.60 -0.83 28.57
N HIS A 190 17.63 -0.30 29.23
CA HIS A 190 17.59 1.03 29.83
C HIS A 190 18.55 1.96 29.08
N GLU A 191 18.05 3.10 28.62
CA GLU A 191 18.86 4.17 28.01
C GLU A 191 18.74 5.45 28.85
N GLU A 192 19.87 6.07 29.18
CA GLU A 192 19.90 7.37 29.86
C GLU A 192 20.24 8.48 28.85
N MET A 193 19.40 9.50 28.80
CA MET A 193 19.51 10.67 27.95
C MET A 193 19.70 11.92 28.79
N VAL A 194 20.54 12.84 28.34
CA VAL A 194 20.73 14.13 29.00
C VAL A 194 20.28 15.24 28.08
N VAL A 195 19.53 16.18 28.62
CA VAL A 195 19.14 17.43 27.95
C VAL A 195 20.39 18.28 27.72
N THR A 196 20.63 18.73 26.49
CA THR A 196 21.83 19.52 26.12
C THR A 196 21.50 20.97 25.77
N GLY A 197 20.22 21.32 25.66
CA GLY A 197 19.79 22.68 25.37
C GLY A 197 18.50 22.77 24.56
N ARG A 198 17.93 23.97 24.50
CA ARG A 198 16.66 24.26 23.81
C ARG A 198 16.84 24.40 22.30
N VAL A 199 15.95 23.79 21.53
CA VAL A 199 15.85 23.98 20.07
C VAL A 199 15.14 25.30 19.78
N ARG A 200 15.85 26.23 19.14
CA ARG A 200 15.27 27.52 18.72
C ARG A 200 14.66 27.46 17.32
N ASN A 201 15.28 26.71 16.40
CA ASN A 201 14.86 26.65 15.00
C ASN A 201 14.18 25.31 14.69
N MET A 202 12.86 25.27 14.90
CA MET A 202 12.04 24.08 14.64
C MET A 202 11.95 23.69 13.16
N ARG A 203 12.28 24.60 12.23
CA ARG A 203 12.20 24.31 10.78
C ARG A 203 13.17 23.23 10.33
N GLN A 204 14.25 23.02 11.07
CA GLN A 204 15.26 22.00 10.76
C GLN A 204 14.79 20.57 11.11
N LEU A 205 13.70 20.43 11.87
CA LEU A 205 13.25 19.14 12.38
C LEU A 205 12.42 18.33 11.37
N GLY A 206 12.02 18.92 10.24
CA GLY A 206 11.08 18.29 9.30
C GLY A 206 9.62 18.53 9.66
N ALA A 207 8.72 18.23 8.72
CA ALA A 207 7.30 18.57 8.84
C ALA A 207 6.57 17.76 9.91
N PHE A 208 6.93 16.47 10.07
CA PHE A 208 6.28 15.54 11.00
C PHE A 208 6.60 15.90 12.45
N ILE A 209 7.89 16.00 12.78
CA ILE A 209 8.36 16.44 14.10
C ILE A 209 7.90 17.86 14.41
N TYR A 210 7.93 18.77 13.42
CA TYR A 210 7.40 20.12 13.62
C TYR A 210 5.92 20.10 14.02
N ARG A 211 5.09 19.27 13.38
CA ARG A 211 3.66 19.15 13.71
C ARG A 211 3.46 18.63 15.13
N LEU A 212 4.23 17.61 15.53
CA LEU A 212 4.18 17.05 16.88
C LEU A 212 4.56 18.09 17.95
N CYS A 213 5.64 18.84 17.71
CA CYS A 213 6.25 19.72 18.71
C CYS A 213 5.85 21.19 18.62
N LYS A 214 4.96 21.55 17.69
CA LYS A 214 4.51 22.92 17.52
C LYS A 214 3.82 23.42 18.80
N GLY A 215 4.30 24.55 19.32
CA GLY A 215 3.75 25.17 20.53
C GLY A 215 4.33 24.66 21.85
N LYS A 216 5.23 23.67 21.81
CA LYS A 216 5.82 23.03 23.00
C LYS A 216 7.27 23.44 23.18
N GLU A 217 7.76 23.37 24.42
CA GLU A 217 9.18 23.57 24.68
C GLU A 217 9.97 22.37 24.13
N THR A 218 10.86 22.62 23.19
CA THR A 218 11.62 21.57 22.50
C THR A 218 13.08 21.60 22.89
N TYR A 219 13.63 20.47 23.29
CA TYR A 219 15.01 20.30 23.75
C TYR A 219 15.76 19.26 22.92
N ARG A 220 17.08 19.40 22.84
CA ARG A 220 17.98 18.38 22.26
C ARG A 220 18.46 17.44 23.33
N LEU A 221 18.41 16.16 23.03
CA LEU A 221 18.97 15.12 23.87
C LEU A 221 20.32 14.65 23.33
N LYS A 222 21.11 14.09 24.24
CA LYS A 222 22.31 13.33 23.93
C LYS A 222 22.31 12.04 24.75
N ARG A 223 22.59 10.91 24.09
CA ARG A 223 22.80 9.62 24.74
C ARG A 223 23.96 9.71 25.71
N ARG A 224 23.75 9.28 26.95
CA ARG A 224 24.81 9.11 27.94
C ARG A 224 25.54 7.81 27.60
N GLY A 225 26.74 7.93 27.03
CA GLY A 225 27.57 6.75 26.75
C GLY A 225 27.87 5.97 28.04
N SER A 226 28.03 4.65 27.94
CA SER A 226 28.29 3.75 29.08
C SER A 226 29.66 3.95 29.77
N HIS A 227 30.27 5.13 29.63
CA HIS A 227 31.49 5.46 30.34
C HIS A 227 31.15 5.53 31.84
N ARG A 228 31.59 4.48 32.53
CA ARG A 228 31.61 4.26 33.99
C ARG A 228 32.19 5.46 34.75
N ARG A 229 31.47 6.58 34.80
CA ARG A 229 31.57 7.51 35.91
C ARG A 229 30.43 7.14 36.83
N ILE A 230 30.82 6.58 37.98
CA ILE A 230 29.95 6.48 39.14
C ILE A 230 29.68 7.93 39.53
N ASP A 231 28.64 8.53 38.94
CA ASP A 231 28.12 9.78 39.43
C ASP A 231 27.40 9.47 40.73
N LYS A 232 27.74 10.25 41.77
CA LYS A 232 27.05 10.23 43.05
C LYS A 232 25.54 10.35 42.77
N ARG A 233 24.71 9.50 43.41
CA ARG A 233 23.24 9.52 43.31
C ARG A 233 22.69 10.82 43.91
N GLU A 234 22.96 11.94 43.27
CA GLU A 234 22.06 13.08 43.39
C GLU A 234 20.83 12.69 42.58
N ALA A 235 19.65 12.82 43.19
CA ALA A 235 18.38 12.53 42.54
C ALA A 235 18.19 13.56 41.41
N ARG A 236 18.79 13.28 40.26
CA ARG A 236 18.53 14.05 39.04
C ARG A 236 17.03 13.91 38.77
N ASN A 237 16.39 15.03 38.48
CA ASN A 237 15.00 15.03 38.11
C ASN A 237 14.90 14.41 36.71
N CYS A 238 14.72 13.10 36.68
CA CYS A 238 14.60 12.31 35.46
C CYS A 238 13.18 11.78 35.35
N HIS A 239 12.65 11.79 34.14
CA HIS A 239 11.42 11.09 33.78
C HIS A 239 11.77 9.93 32.88
N SER A 240 10.93 8.89 32.84
CA SER A 240 11.17 7.74 31.98
C SER A 240 10.00 7.49 31.05
N ILE A 241 10.31 7.16 29.80
CA ILE A 241 9.33 6.74 28.79
C ILE A 241 9.67 5.31 28.41
N ARG A 242 8.72 4.40 28.59
CA ARG A 242 8.84 3.00 28.21
C ARG A 242 8.12 2.77 26.90
N HIS A 243 8.82 2.22 25.92
CA HIS A 243 8.23 1.93 24.63
C HIS A 243 8.81 0.68 23.94
N PHE A 244 8.12 0.15 22.93
CA PHE A 244 8.59 -0.98 22.14
C PHE A 244 9.48 -0.51 20.98
N GLU A 245 10.73 -0.96 20.97
CA GLU A 245 11.70 -0.65 19.91
C GLU A 245 11.99 -1.94 19.11
N ASN A 246 11.07 -2.29 18.21
CA ASN A 246 11.12 -3.40 17.24
C ASN A 246 11.05 -4.82 17.79
N THR A 247 11.92 -5.20 18.72
CA THR A 247 11.97 -6.57 19.29
C THR A 247 12.10 -6.61 20.81
N PHE A 248 12.40 -5.47 21.44
CA PHE A 248 12.57 -5.35 22.88
C PHE A 248 11.87 -4.10 23.42
N VAL A 249 11.69 -4.05 24.74
CA VAL A 249 11.14 -2.88 25.44
C VAL A 249 12.31 -2.01 25.87
N VAL A 250 12.19 -0.70 25.65
CA VAL A 250 13.19 0.29 26.05
C VAL A 250 12.60 1.25 27.05
N GLU A 251 13.26 1.40 28.20
CA GLU A 251 13.04 2.49 29.15
C GLU A 251 14.05 3.61 28.86
N THR A 252 13.56 4.71 28.28
CA THR A 252 14.34 5.92 28.03
C THR A 252 14.19 6.86 29.20
N ALA A 253 15.23 7.00 30.03
CA ALA A 253 15.28 7.98 31.11
C ALA A 253 15.86 9.31 30.60
N ILE A 254 15.09 10.38 30.66
CA ILE A 254 15.50 11.72 30.24
C ILE A 254 15.78 12.56 31.49
N CYS A 255 17.02 13.00 31.64
CA CYS A 255 17.51 13.76 32.79
C CYS A 255 17.94 15.18 32.37
N GLU A 256 17.71 16.14 33.26
CA GLU A 256 18.25 17.50 33.11
C GLU A 256 19.79 17.51 33.26
N GLU A 257 20.45 18.47 32.61
CA GLU A 257 21.89 18.69 32.77
C GLU A 257 22.18 19.23 34.17
N ALA A 258 23.19 18.67 34.85
CA ALA A 258 23.60 19.05 36.20
C ALA A 258 24.51 20.28 36.19
#